data_AF-Q86MT7-F1
#
_entry.id   AF-Q86MT7-F1
#
_cell.length_a   1.000
_cell.length_b   1.000
_cell.length_c   1.000
_cell.angle_alpha   90.00
_cell.angle_beta   90.00
_cell.angle_gamma   90.00
#
_symmetry.space_group_name_H-M   'P 1'
#
loop_
_entity.id
_entity.type
_entity.pdbx_description
1 polymer ?
#
loop_
_entity_poly.entity_id
_entity_poly.type
_entity_poly.pdbx_seq_one_letter_code
_entity_poly.pdbx_strand_id
1 'polypeptide(L)'
;VKKLHDWASGNTQESGSEARGSESSQAVSGGNTESSDKLREAFIESAAVETFFLWHKYKQLHKPQGGGLVPGVGVAPGIGVAPGVGGGNGDGGEQTPEQQLQSGTIPPDFLRQMFYTLGDYRDILFGDQEVIKTLKDSGDENIKDISDKIKEMLKEQSGEQPSTSGKDPQTWWKEHAPSIWNGMICALTYEDNGEKGKQPKQNNEVYEKFFGTPNGSPVPPVKPGTTGTPTGTFKDKYNYKTVELKEEASGEKNPPKLSDFVLRPPYF
;
A
#
# COMPACT_ATOMS: atom_id res chain seq x y z
N VAL A 1 6.78 6.92 -3.25
CA VAL A 1 6.82 8.36 -3.62
C VAL A 1 6.99 8.66 -5.12
N LYS A 2 7.70 7.86 -5.94
CA LYS A 2 8.02 8.22 -7.34
C LYS A 2 6.84 8.71 -8.21
N LYS A 3 5.64 8.10 -8.13
CA LYS A 3 4.49 8.56 -8.94
C LYS A 3 3.95 9.93 -8.48
N LEU A 4 4.03 10.24 -7.19
CA LEU A 4 3.75 11.60 -6.68
C LEU A 4 4.77 12.61 -7.20
N HIS A 5 6.05 12.21 -7.29
CA HIS A 5 7.07 13.05 -7.92
C HIS A 5 6.78 13.29 -9.41
N ASP A 6 6.44 12.25 -10.16
CA ASP A 6 6.13 12.36 -11.59
C ASP A 6 4.87 13.22 -11.82
N TRP A 7 3.83 13.04 -11.00
CA TRP A 7 2.64 13.90 -10.98
C TRP A 7 3.01 15.36 -10.68
N ALA A 8 3.79 15.59 -9.62
CA ALA A 8 4.18 16.94 -9.22
C ALA A 8 5.01 17.62 -10.31
N SER A 9 5.93 16.91 -10.97
CA SER A 9 6.76 17.46 -12.05
C SER A 9 6.03 17.64 -13.39
N GLY A 10 4.78 17.19 -13.51
CA GLY A 10 4.00 17.26 -14.76
C GLY A 10 4.44 16.22 -15.81
N ASN A 11 5.23 15.23 -15.41
CA ASN A 11 5.89 14.27 -16.30
C ASN A 11 5.15 12.92 -16.33
N THR A 12 3.82 12.94 -16.43
CA THR A 12 2.99 11.73 -16.46
C THR A 12 3.10 11.06 -17.83
N GLN A 13 3.96 10.04 -17.97
CA GLN A 13 3.88 9.15 -19.13
C GLN A 13 2.58 8.32 -19.03
N GLU A 14 1.65 8.60 -19.94
CA GLU A 14 0.49 7.76 -20.21
C GLU A 14 0.95 6.35 -20.58
N SER A 15 0.61 5.37 -19.74
CA SER A 15 0.73 3.96 -20.10
C SER A 15 -0.53 3.52 -20.85
N GLY A 16 -0.57 3.86 -22.15
CA GLY A 16 -1.18 3.11 -23.26
C GLY A 16 -2.62 2.60 -23.15
N SER A 17 -3.51 3.18 -23.96
CA SER A 17 -4.31 2.43 -24.93
C SER A 17 -4.66 3.30 -26.14
N GLU A 18 -4.10 2.96 -27.31
CA GLU A 18 -4.48 3.55 -28.60
C GLU A 18 -5.78 2.91 -29.13
N ALA A 19 -6.76 3.74 -29.54
CA ALA A 19 -7.18 3.83 -30.95
C ALA A 19 -8.26 4.92 -31.20
N ARG A 20 -7.86 5.89 -32.04
CA ARG A 20 -8.60 6.63 -33.09
C ARG A 20 -9.87 7.45 -32.75
N GLY A 21 -9.64 8.77 -32.61
CA GLY A 21 -9.99 9.78 -33.62
C GLY A 21 -11.44 10.25 -33.78
N SER A 22 -11.72 11.49 -33.37
CA SER A 22 -12.19 12.57 -34.26
C SER A 22 -12.24 13.89 -33.49
N GLU A 23 -11.75 14.97 -34.11
CA GLU A 23 -11.77 16.34 -33.59
C GLU A 23 -13.19 16.84 -33.29
N SER A 24 -13.36 17.43 -32.11
CA SER A 24 -14.26 18.57 -31.91
C SER A 24 -13.78 19.35 -30.70
N SER A 25 -13.25 20.53 -30.97
CA SER A 25 -12.87 21.54 -29.99
C SER A 25 -14.11 22.06 -29.27
N GLN A 26 -14.28 21.64 -28.02
CA GLN A 26 -15.08 22.36 -27.02
C GLN A 26 -14.23 22.57 -25.78
N ALA A 27 -13.97 23.85 -25.48
CA ALA A 27 -13.43 24.28 -24.20
C ALA A 27 -14.44 23.88 -23.11
N VAL A 28 -14.09 22.89 -22.29
CA VAL A 28 -14.91 22.44 -21.17
C VAL A 28 -14.16 22.73 -19.88
N SER A 29 -14.90 23.32 -18.95
CA SER A 29 -14.64 23.50 -17.53
C SER A 29 -14.32 22.18 -16.78
N GLY A 30 -13.24 21.48 -17.19
CA GLY A 30 -12.86 20.14 -16.71
C GLY A 30 -11.61 20.08 -15.82
N GLY A 31 -10.84 21.16 -15.70
CA GLY A 31 -9.50 21.13 -15.08
C GLY A 31 -9.47 20.76 -13.59
N ASN A 32 -10.51 21.09 -12.82
CA ASN A 32 -10.48 20.96 -11.36
C ASN A 32 -10.78 19.53 -10.86
N THR A 33 -11.62 18.76 -11.56
CA THR A 33 -11.94 17.37 -11.17
C THR A 33 -10.82 16.41 -11.61
N GLU A 34 -10.33 16.58 -12.85
CA GLU A 34 -9.25 15.74 -13.40
C GLU A 34 -7.96 15.83 -12.58
N SER A 35 -7.64 17.00 -12.04
CA SER A 35 -6.40 17.18 -11.28
C SER A 35 -6.43 16.53 -9.89
N SER A 36 -7.60 16.51 -9.23
CA SER A 36 -7.79 15.77 -7.97
C SER A 36 -7.84 14.26 -8.20
N ASP A 37 -8.41 13.82 -9.32
CA ASP A 37 -8.37 12.42 -9.75
C ASP A 37 -6.94 11.94 -9.96
N LYS A 38 -6.11 12.74 -10.66
CA LYS A 38 -4.69 12.48 -10.86
C LYS A 38 -3.90 12.45 -9.56
N LEU A 39 -4.19 13.37 -8.62
CA LEU A 39 -3.57 13.36 -7.29
C LEU A 39 -3.89 12.06 -6.54
N ARG A 40 -5.17 11.67 -6.51
CA ARG A 40 -5.62 10.41 -5.89
C ARG A 40 -4.92 9.21 -6.50
N GLU A 41 -4.87 9.14 -7.82
CA GLU A 41 -4.19 8.07 -8.56
C GLU A 41 -2.70 8.01 -8.20
N ALA A 42 -2.00 9.15 -8.18
CA ALA A 42 -0.59 9.21 -7.82
C ALA A 42 -0.32 8.72 -6.39
N PHE A 43 -1.20 9.02 -5.43
CA PHE A 43 -1.15 8.48 -4.06
C PHE A 43 -1.35 6.96 -4.03
N ILE A 44 -2.38 6.45 -4.72
CA ILE A 44 -2.68 5.02 -4.78
C ILE A 44 -1.52 4.25 -5.40
N GLU A 45 -1.04 4.69 -6.57
CA GLU A 45 0.06 4.03 -7.27
C GLU A 45 1.36 4.08 -6.45
N SER A 46 1.67 5.23 -5.84
CA SER A 46 2.88 5.37 -5.04
C SER A 46 2.89 4.41 -3.85
N ALA A 47 1.79 4.38 -3.08
CA ALA A 47 1.68 3.51 -1.91
C ALA A 47 1.65 2.02 -2.29
N ALA A 48 0.98 1.66 -3.39
CA ALA A 48 0.93 0.30 -3.91
C ALA A 48 2.32 -0.19 -4.35
N VAL A 49 3.05 0.61 -5.14
CA VAL A 49 4.40 0.26 -5.60
C VAL A 49 5.37 0.10 -4.43
N GLU A 50 5.30 1.00 -3.46
CA GLU A 50 6.12 0.91 -2.25
C GLU A 50 5.81 -0.35 -1.45
N THR A 51 4.53 -0.64 -1.25
CA THR A 51 4.07 -1.88 -0.60
C THR A 51 4.56 -3.12 -1.33
N PHE A 52 4.52 -3.14 -2.66
CA PHE A 52 5.01 -4.26 -3.47
C PHE A 52 6.51 -4.53 -3.22
N PHE A 53 7.34 -3.49 -3.24
CA PHE A 53 8.78 -3.64 -2.99
C PHE A 53 9.11 -3.97 -1.53
N LEU A 54 8.40 -3.37 -0.57
CA LEU A 54 8.51 -3.71 0.85
C LEU A 54 8.16 -5.17 1.08
N TRP A 55 7.07 -5.67 0.48
CA TRP A 55 6.67 -7.06 0.55
C TRP A 55 7.73 -7.99 -0.05
N HIS A 56 8.27 -7.63 -1.21
CA HIS A 56 9.34 -8.38 -1.84
C HIS A 56 10.58 -8.48 -0.92
N LYS A 57 11.01 -7.37 -0.31
CA LYS A 57 12.13 -7.35 0.65
C LYS A 57 11.82 -8.14 1.92
N TYR A 58 10.61 -8.00 2.47
CA TYR A 58 10.16 -8.73 3.65
C TYR A 58 10.26 -10.24 3.44
N LYS A 59 9.74 -10.74 2.31
CA LYS A 59 9.87 -12.14 1.91
C LYS A 59 11.33 -12.60 1.85
N GLN A 60 12.23 -11.81 1.26
CA GLN A 60 13.66 -12.16 1.18
C GLN A 60 14.32 -12.31 2.55
N LEU A 61 14.01 -11.41 3.50
CA LEU A 61 14.57 -11.43 4.84
C LEU A 61 14.07 -12.60 5.70
N HIS A 62 12.87 -13.11 5.39
CA HIS A 62 12.20 -14.18 6.14
C HIS A 62 12.24 -15.54 5.42
N LYS A 63 13.08 -15.69 4.39
CA LYS A 63 13.32 -17.01 3.80
C LYS A 63 13.97 -17.90 4.87
N PRO A 64 13.50 -19.15 5.05
CA PRO A 64 14.16 -20.07 5.96
C PRO A 64 15.63 -20.21 5.51
N GLN A 65 16.56 -20.02 6.45
CA GLN A 65 17.97 -20.31 6.22
C GLN A 65 18.13 -21.82 6.04
N GLY A 66 17.85 -22.33 4.85
CA GLY A 66 18.26 -23.67 4.45
C GLY A 66 19.77 -23.72 4.50
N GLY A 67 20.33 -24.62 5.32
CA GLY A 67 21.76 -24.86 5.45
C GLY A 67 22.41 -25.04 4.09
N GLY A 68 23.01 -23.98 3.60
CA GLY A 68 23.73 -23.92 2.33
C GLY A 68 24.97 -23.10 2.59
N LEU A 69 26.11 -23.78 2.68
CA LEU A 69 27.43 -23.17 2.66
C LEU A 69 27.47 -22.20 1.47
N VAL A 70 27.62 -20.91 1.73
CA VAL A 70 27.91 -19.93 0.68
C VAL A 70 29.30 -20.29 0.15
N PRO A 71 29.47 -20.77 -1.10
CA PRO A 71 30.80 -21.02 -1.64
C PRO A 71 31.42 -19.65 -1.92
N GLY A 72 32.28 -19.16 -1.04
CA GLY A 72 33.11 -17.98 -1.31
C GLY A 72 33.31 -16.96 -0.20
N VAL A 73 32.66 -17.08 0.96
CA VAL A 73 33.01 -16.28 2.14
C VAL A 73 33.54 -17.22 3.21
N GLY A 74 34.87 -17.30 3.30
CA GLY A 74 35.58 -18.09 4.31
C GLY A 74 35.30 -17.55 5.71
N VAL A 75 34.27 -18.08 6.37
CA VAL A 75 34.16 -18.07 7.82
C VAL A 75 34.73 -19.38 8.34
N ALA A 76 35.79 -19.28 9.14
CA ALA A 76 36.51 -20.40 9.72
C ALA A 76 35.56 -21.31 10.53
N PRO A 77 35.80 -22.64 10.54
CA PRO A 77 35.03 -23.56 11.37
C PRO A 77 35.44 -23.32 12.82
N GLY A 78 34.57 -22.71 13.64
CA GLY A 78 34.85 -22.63 15.08
C GLY A 78 34.24 -21.47 15.88
N ILE A 79 33.60 -20.47 15.28
CA ILE A 79 32.79 -19.52 16.07
C ILE A 79 31.33 -19.94 15.97
N GLY A 80 30.98 -20.96 16.75
CA GLY A 80 29.61 -21.27 17.08
C GLY A 80 29.05 -20.14 17.95
N VAL A 81 28.10 -19.38 17.41
CA VAL A 81 27.07 -18.78 18.24
C VAL A 81 26.23 -19.93 18.78
N ALA A 82 26.31 -20.14 20.09
CA ALA A 82 25.74 -21.31 20.75
C ALA A 82 24.21 -21.39 20.53
N PRO A 83 23.68 -22.57 20.17
CA PRO A 83 22.25 -22.84 20.23
C PRO A 83 21.86 -23.15 21.69
N GLY A 84 20.86 -22.43 22.21
CA GLY A 84 20.04 -22.90 23.33
C GLY A 84 19.96 -22.01 24.56
N VAL A 85 18.85 -21.26 24.70
CA VAL A 85 17.85 -21.34 25.80
C VAL A 85 16.54 -20.83 25.16
N GLY A 86 15.41 -21.54 25.10
CA GLY A 86 15.03 -22.80 25.72
C GLY A 86 14.11 -23.63 24.83
N GLY A 87 14.12 -24.93 25.11
CA GLY A 87 13.23 -25.90 24.48
C GLY A 87 11.80 -25.78 24.97
N GLY A 88 10.88 -25.85 24.03
CA GLY A 88 9.54 -26.36 24.21
C GLY A 88 9.22 -27.21 22.98
N ASN A 89 8.94 -28.50 23.19
CA ASN A 89 8.25 -29.30 22.17
C ASN A 89 6.91 -28.62 21.90
N GLY A 90 6.76 -28.08 20.69
CA GLY A 90 5.53 -27.48 20.19
C GLY A 90 5.43 -27.78 18.71
N ASP A 91 4.69 -28.85 18.40
CA ASP A 91 4.12 -29.10 17.09
C ASP A 91 3.29 -27.87 16.66
N GLY A 92 3.84 -27.10 15.72
CA GLY A 92 3.28 -25.83 15.28
C GLY A 92 4.20 -25.20 14.24
N GLY A 93 4.24 -25.77 13.04
CA GLY A 93 5.10 -25.29 11.96
C GLY A 93 4.90 -23.79 11.71
N GLU A 94 5.92 -22.99 12.00
CA GLU A 94 5.93 -21.55 11.77
C GLU A 94 5.71 -21.29 10.27
N GLN A 95 4.57 -20.70 9.91
CA GLN A 95 4.21 -20.45 8.52
C GLN A 95 5.09 -19.34 7.94
N THR A 96 5.70 -19.61 6.80
CA THR A 96 6.42 -18.57 6.02
C THR A 96 5.48 -17.40 5.67
N PRO A 97 6.01 -16.18 5.48
CA PRO A 97 5.20 -15.04 5.05
C PRO A 97 4.32 -15.31 3.83
N GLU A 98 4.84 -16.05 2.85
CA GLU A 98 4.13 -16.44 1.65
C GLU A 98 2.93 -17.35 1.94
N GLN A 99 3.11 -18.34 2.83
CA GLN A 99 2.02 -19.22 3.26
C GLN A 99 0.94 -18.46 4.02
N GLN A 100 1.33 -17.49 4.86
CA GLN A 100 0.36 -16.61 5.52
C GLN A 100 -0.45 -15.83 4.49
N LEU A 101 0.22 -15.21 3.51
CA LEU A 101 -0.47 -14.42 2.48
C LEU A 101 -1.40 -15.27 1.60
N GLN A 102 -0.99 -16.48 1.24
CA GLN A 102 -1.82 -17.47 0.52
C GLN A 102 -3.06 -17.93 1.31
N SER A 103 -3.07 -17.75 2.63
CA SER A 103 -4.24 -17.98 3.47
C SER A 103 -5.15 -16.76 3.59
N GLY A 104 -4.79 -15.63 2.96
CA GLY A 104 -5.47 -14.34 3.13
C GLY A 104 -5.09 -13.63 4.43
N THR A 105 -3.92 -13.94 4.99
CA THR A 105 -3.43 -13.34 6.24
C THR A 105 -2.15 -12.55 5.97
N ILE A 106 -2.13 -11.28 6.35
CA ILE A 106 -0.94 -10.43 6.31
C ILE A 106 -0.12 -10.67 7.59
N PRO A 107 1.19 -10.98 7.49
CA PRO A 107 2.05 -11.13 8.67
C PRO A 107 1.98 -9.89 9.58
N PRO A 108 1.82 -10.03 10.91
CA PRO A 108 1.60 -8.89 11.81
C PRO A 108 2.68 -7.80 11.72
N ASP A 109 3.95 -8.17 11.65
CA ASP A 109 5.06 -7.20 11.56
C ASP A 109 5.04 -6.45 10.22
N PHE A 110 4.65 -7.12 9.14
CA PHE A 110 4.51 -6.48 7.84
C PHE A 110 3.27 -5.59 7.80
N LEU A 111 2.16 -6.01 8.41
CA LEU A 111 0.96 -5.17 8.56
C LEU A 111 1.29 -3.87 9.31
N ARG A 112 2.10 -3.94 10.37
CA ARG A 112 2.63 -2.77 11.08
C ARG A 112 3.41 -1.85 10.15
N GLN A 113 4.30 -2.39 9.32
CA GLN A 113 5.04 -1.60 8.32
C GLN A 113 4.08 -0.87 7.37
N MET A 114 3.03 -1.54 6.89
CA MET A 114 2.02 -0.91 6.03
C MET A 114 1.25 0.23 6.73
N PHE A 115 0.98 0.12 8.04
CA PHE A 115 0.35 1.20 8.81
C PHE A 115 1.23 2.45 8.86
N TYR A 116 2.53 2.28 9.13
CA TYR A 116 3.49 3.38 9.13
C TYR A 116 3.61 4.01 7.74
N THR A 117 3.75 3.20 6.69
CA THR A 117 3.79 3.71 5.30
C THR A 117 2.56 4.54 4.98
N LEU A 118 1.35 4.10 5.33
CA LEU A 118 0.14 4.91 5.10
C LEU A 118 0.15 6.21 5.91
N GLY A 119 0.69 6.18 7.14
CA GLY A 119 0.96 7.37 7.95
C GLY A 119 1.87 8.37 7.22
N ASP A 120 2.98 7.91 6.65
CA ASP A 120 3.92 8.76 5.92
C ASP A 120 3.24 9.45 4.72
N TYR A 121 2.41 8.73 3.95
CA TYR A 121 1.62 9.33 2.86
C TYR A 121 0.65 10.41 3.38
N ARG A 122 0.05 10.21 4.55
CA ARG A 122 -0.78 11.26 5.16
C ARG A 122 0.06 12.48 5.48
N ASP A 123 1.21 12.30 6.11
CA ASP A 123 2.02 13.42 6.54
C ASP A 123 2.58 14.23 5.34
N ILE A 124 2.84 13.55 4.21
CA ILE A 124 3.12 14.19 2.92
C ILE A 124 1.93 15.05 2.45
N LEU A 125 0.69 14.55 2.53
CA LEU A 125 -0.51 15.29 2.12
C LEU A 125 -0.70 16.56 2.97
N PHE A 126 -0.54 16.45 4.29
CA PHE A 126 -0.68 17.59 5.20
C PHE A 126 0.52 18.54 5.12
N GLY A 127 1.64 18.05 4.60
CA GLY A 127 2.89 18.77 4.48
C GLY A 127 3.44 19.18 5.84
N ASP A 128 3.48 18.21 6.75
CA ASP A 128 4.09 18.35 8.07
C ASP A 128 5.56 18.77 7.91
N GLN A 129 5.94 19.88 8.54
CA GLN A 129 7.27 20.47 8.34
C GLN A 129 8.38 19.58 8.89
N GLU A 130 8.11 18.83 9.95
CA GLU A 130 9.09 17.92 10.55
C GLU A 130 9.29 16.70 9.66
N VAL A 131 8.21 16.13 9.12
CA VAL A 131 8.28 15.00 8.17
C VAL A 131 8.97 15.42 6.86
N ILE A 132 8.60 16.58 6.30
CA ILE A 132 9.27 17.14 5.11
C ILE A 132 10.77 17.32 5.36
N LYS A 133 11.14 17.83 6.54
CA LYS A 133 12.53 18.03 6.91
C LYS A 133 13.27 16.70 7.03
N THR A 134 12.71 15.73 7.73
CA THR A 134 13.29 14.39 7.90
C THR A 134 13.46 13.68 6.55
N LEU A 135 12.45 13.73 5.69
CA LEU A 135 12.50 13.14 4.34
C LEU A 135 13.56 13.84 3.46
N LYS A 136 13.66 15.17 3.56
CA LYS A 136 14.72 15.92 2.88
C LYS A 136 16.12 15.56 3.40
N ASP A 137 16.28 15.44 4.72
CA ASP A 137 17.55 15.05 5.35
C ASP A 137 17.94 13.60 4.98
N SER A 138 16.97 12.75 4.65
CA SER A 138 17.20 11.41 4.09
C SER A 138 17.53 11.36 2.59
N GLY A 139 17.57 12.52 1.92
CA GLY A 139 17.97 12.66 0.51
C GLY A 139 16.82 12.85 -0.49
N ASP A 140 15.56 12.97 -0.05
CA ASP A 140 14.43 13.28 -0.94
C ASP A 140 14.25 14.80 -1.04
N GLU A 141 14.98 15.43 -1.96
CA GLU A 141 14.98 16.89 -2.14
C GLU A 141 13.64 17.42 -2.68
N ASN A 142 12.82 16.57 -3.30
CA ASN A 142 11.60 16.97 -4.01
C ASN A 142 10.35 16.89 -3.14
N ILE A 143 10.44 16.33 -1.94
CA ILE A 143 9.28 16.13 -1.07
C ILE A 143 8.57 17.43 -0.69
N LYS A 144 9.34 18.51 -0.56
CA LYS A 144 8.81 19.85 -0.30
C LYS A 144 7.98 20.34 -1.48
N ASP A 145 8.50 20.18 -2.69
CA ASP A 145 7.83 20.61 -3.93
C ASP A 145 6.53 19.84 -4.16
N ILE A 146 6.52 18.54 -3.84
CA ILE A 146 5.32 17.70 -3.85
C ILE A 146 4.29 18.25 -2.86
N SER A 147 4.67 18.47 -1.59
CA SER A 147 3.77 19.03 -0.56
C SER A 147 3.20 20.39 -0.97
N ASP A 148 4.04 21.28 -1.50
CA ASP A 148 3.62 22.63 -1.88
C ASP A 148 2.63 22.59 -3.05
N LYS A 149 2.85 21.73 -4.04
CA LYS A 149 1.90 21.50 -5.16
C LYS A 149 0.60 20.89 -4.71
N ILE A 150 0.62 19.95 -3.76
CA ILE A 150 -0.61 19.41 -3.16
C ILE A 150 -1.42 20.53 -2.50
N LYS A 151 -0.76 21.40 -1.72
CA LYS A 151 -1.42 22.52 -1.05
C LYS A 151 -2.00 23.53 -2.03
N GLU A 152 -1.30 23.83 -3.12
CA GLU A 152 -1.78 24.69 -4.20
C GLU A 152 -3.03 24.09 -4.87
N MET A 153 -2.93 22.83 -5.31
CA MET A 153 -4.04 22.11 -5.96
C MET A 153 -5.30 22.07 -5.10
N LEU A 154 -5.18 21.76 -3.82
CA LEU A 154 -6.33 21.69 -2.90
C LEU A 154 -6.93 23.09 -2.64
N LYS A 155 -6.14 24.16 -2.71
CA LYS A 155 -6.63 25.54 -2.61
C LYS A 155 -7.32 26.00 -3.90
N GLU A 156 -6.81 25.65 -5.07
CA GLU A 156 -7.40 26.06 -6.35
C GLU A 156 -8.81 25.47 -6.60
N GLN A 157 -9.14 24.36 -5.94
CA GLN A 157 -10.50 23.82 -5.92
C GLN A 157 -11.51 24.70 -5.15
N SER A 158 -11.09 25.79 -4.50
CA SER A 158 -11.94 26.62 -3.64
C SER A 158 -12.67 27.79 -4.33
N GLY A 159 -12.76 27.84 -5.66
CA GLY A 159 -13.49 28.89 -6.38
C GLY A 159 -15.01 28.86 -6.13
N GLU A 160 -15.58 30.01 -5.70
CA GLU A 160 -16.98 30.51 -5.51
C GLU A 160 -18.24 29.61 -5.48
N GLN A 161 -18.20 28.27 -5.61
CA GLN A 161 -19.38 27.40 -5.49
C GLN A 161 -19.19 26.27 -4.45
N PRO A 162 -20.22 25.93 -3.66
CA PRO A 162 -20.10 24.94 -2.59
C PRO A 162 -20.24 23.52 -3.13
N SER A 163 -19.16 22.92 -3.64
CA SER A 163 -19.04 21.45 -3.75
C SER A 163 -18.52 20.89 -2.43
N THR A 164 -19.00 19.74 -1.98
CA THR A 164 -18.75 19.22 -0.60
C THR A 164 -17.58 18.23 -0.50
N SER A 165 -16.72 18.15 -1.51
CA SER A 165 -15.64 17.16 -1.59
C SER A 165 -14.32 17.85 -1.99
N GLY A 166 -13.22 17.62 -1.25
CA GLY A 166 -11.86 17.97 -1.69
C GLY A 166 -11.25 19.32 -1.26
N LYS A 167 -11.80 20.05 -0.28
CA LYS A 167 -11.37 21.45 0.00
C LYS A 167 -10.15 21.63 0.90
N ASP A 168 -9.75 20.59 1.64
CA ASP A 168 -8.65 20.64 2.59
C ASP A 168 -8.04 19.24 2.77
N PRO A 169 -6.76 19.13 3.19
CA PRO A 169 -6.08 17.85 3.36
C PRO A 169 -6.84 16.84 4.23
N GLN A 170 -7.57 17.30 5.25
CA GLN A 170 -8.33 16.41 6.14
C GLN A 170 -9.54 15.81 5.44
N THR A 171 -10.32 16.63 4.71
CA THR A 171 -11.45 16.13 3.92
C THR A 171 -10.98 15.20 2.81
N TRP A 172 -9.93 15.58 2.08
CA TRP A 172 -9.35 14.76 1.01
C TRP A 172 -8.85 13.40 1.54
N TRP A 173 -8.11 13.41 2.66
CA TRP A 173 -7.61 12.18 3.27
C TRP A 173 -8.76 11.27 3.71
N LYS A 174 -9.78 11.82 4.37
CA LYS A 174 -10.95 11.06 4.83
C LYS A 174 -11.67 10.36 3.65
N GLU A 175 -11.70 11.01 2.49
CA GLU A 175 -12.32 10.48 1.28
C GLU A 175 -11.49 9.39 0.60
N HIS A 176 -10.17 9.58 0.52
CA HIS A 176 -9.31 8.77 -0.36
C HIS A 176 -8.37 7.80 0.36
N ALA A 177 -8.08 7.97 1.65
CA ALA A 177 -7.26 7.03 2.43
C ALA A 177 -7.76 5.57 2.36
N PRO A 178 -9.08 5.28 2.37
CA PRO A 178 -9.56 3.91 2.16
C PRO A 178 -9.14 3.31 0.81
N SER A 179 -9.09 4.13 -0.24
CA SER A 179 -8.69 3.69 -1.59
C SER A 179 -7.18 3.49 -1.69
N ILE A 180 -6.38 4.35 -1.04
CA ILE A 180 -4.92 4.18 -0.94
C ILE A 180 -4.60 2.86 -0.23
N TRP A 181 -5.23 2.62 0.93
CA TRP A 181 -5.10 1.37 1.67
C TRP A 181 -5.52 0.14 0.84
N ASN A 182 -6.63 0.23 0.10
CA ASN A 182 -7.06 -0.82 -0.81
C ASN A 182 -5.99 -1.12 -1.88
N GLY A 183 -5.39 -0.08 -2.48
CA GLY A 183 -4.27 -0.20 -3.41
C GLY A 183 -3.05 -0.91 -2.81
N MET A 184 -2.70 -0.59 -1.56
CA MET A 184 -1.63 -1.28 -0.84
C MET A 184 -1.91 -2.78 -0.66
N ILE A 185 -3.13 -3.15 -0.26
CA ILE A 185 -3.52 -4.57 -0.12
C ILE A 185 -3.56 -5.26 -1.49
N CYS A 186 -4.04 -4.57 -2.52
CA CYS A 186 -4.05 -5.07 -3.90
C CYS A 186 -2.62 -5.38 -4.38
N ALA A 187 -1.64 -4.54 -4.04
CA ALA A 187 -0.24 -4.76 -4.39
C ALA A 187 0.35 -6.06 -3.83
N LEU A 188 -0.13 -6.55 -2.67
CA LEU A 188 0.28 -7.84 -2.11
C LEU A 188 -0.13 -9.02 -2.97
N THR A 189 -1.17 -8.85 -3.79
CA THR A 189 -1.65 -9.87 -4.72
C THR A 189 -0.80 -9.95 -5.99
N TYR A 190 0.18 -9.07 -6.16
CA TYR A 190 1.10 -9.10 -7.30
C TYR A 190 2.45 -9.72 -6.92
N GLU A 191 3.07 -10.36 -7.89
CA GLU A 191 4.41 -10.93 -7.80
C GLU A 191 5.26 -10.51 -8.99
N ASP A 192 6.57 -10.45 -8.76
CA ASP A 192 7.52 -10.31 -9.85
C ASP A 192 7.38 -11.52 -10.78
N ASN A 193 7.32 -11.27 -12.08
CA ASN A 193 7.21 -12.32 -13.08
C ASN A 193 8.55 -13.05 -13.33
N GLY A 194 9.65 -12.58 -12.71
CA GLY A 194 10.98 -13.17 -12.81
C GLY A 194 11.73 -12.85 -14.11
N GLU A 195 11.10 -12.17 -15.06
CA GLU A 195 11.67 -11.72 -16.32
C GLU A 195 11.95 -10.20 -16.27
N LYS A 196 13.22 -9.84 -16.48
CA LYS A 196 13.62 -8.43 -16.52
C LYS A 196 12.84 -7.66 -17.58
N GLY A 197 12.21 -6.57 -17.15
CA GLY A 197 11.49 -5.64 -18.03
C GLY A 197 10.04 -6.01 -18.31
N LYS A 198 9.51 -7.10 -17.74
CA LYS A 198 8.08 -7.41 -17.83
C LYS A 198 7.33 -6.87 -16.60
N GLN A 199 6.04 -6.60 -16.79
CA GLN A 199 5.16 -6.09 -15.72
C GLN A 199 4.82 -7.17 -14.67
N PRO A 200 4.72 -6.82 -13.38
CA PRO A 200 4.30 -7.77 -12.33
C PRO A 200 3.02 -8.52 -12.70
N LYS A 201 2.93 -9.78 -12.31
CA LYS A 201 1.75 -10.62 -12.56
C LYS A 201 0.88 -10.68 -11.31
N GLN A 202 -0.43 -10.58 -11.48
CA GLN A 202 -1.35 -10.80 -10.38
C GLN A 202 -1.50 -12.30 -10.07
N ASN A 203 -1.37 -12.65 -8.81
CA ASN A 203 -1.68 -13.95 -8.24
C ASN A 203 -3.17 -13.99 -7.87
N ASN A 204 -3.98 -14.58 -8.75
CA ASN A 204 -5.43 -14.65 -8.58
C ASN A 204 -5.85 -15.41 -7.31
N GLU A 205 -5.11 -16.43 -6.90
CA GLU A 205 -5.43 -17.20 -5.69
C GLU A 205 -5.33 -16.31 -4.45
N VAL A 206 -4.23 -15.56 -4.31
CA VAL A 206 -4.04 -14.60 -3.22
C VAL A 206 -5.08 -13.49 -3.31
N TYR A 207 -5.34 -12.96 -4.51
CA TYR A 207 -6.37 -11.94 -4.73
C TYR A 207 -7.75 -12.39 -4.23
N GLU A 208 -8.18 -13.59 -4.58
CA GLU A 208 -9.46 -14.15 -4.15
C GLU A 208 -9.54 -14.34 -2.63
N LYS A 209 -8.41 -14.63 -1.95
CA LYS A 209 -8.40 -14.72 -0.48
C LYS A 209 -8.65 -13.38 0.19
N PHE A 210 -8.14 -12.28 -0.37
CA PHE A 210 -8.37 -10.96 0.18
C PHE A 210 -9.72 -10.38 -0.26
N PHE A 211 -10.00 -10.35 -1.54
CA PHE A 211 -11.13 -9.61 -2.09
C PHE A 211 -12.38 -10.47 -2.34
N GLY A 212 -12.24 -11.79 -2.20
CA GLY A 212 -13.30 -12.74 -2.51
C GLY A 212 -13.45 -12.95 -4.02
N THR A 213 -14.40 -13.79 -4.39
CA THR A 213 -14.84 -13.91 -5.78
C THR A 213 -16.00 -12.93 -6.06
N PRO A 214 -16.18 -12.46 -7.31
CA PRO A 214 -17.03 -11.29 -7.60
C PRO A 214 -18.51 -11.34 -7.19
N ASN A 215 -19.07 -12.47 -6.72
CA ASN A 215 -20.44 -12.56 -6.20
C ASN A 215 -20.63 -13.66 -5.14
N GLY A 216 -19.57 -14.05 -4.41
CA GLY A 216 -19.58 -15.40 -3.80
C GLY A 216 -19.79 -16.51 -4.86
N SER A 217 -19.59 -16.17 -6.14
CA SER A 217 -19.50 -16.98 -7.34
C SER A 217 -18.94 -16.10 -8.49
N PRO A 218 -18.30 -16.70 -9.52
CA PRO A 218 -17.13 -16.18 -10.20
C PRO A 218 -17.38 -15.04 -11.22
N VAL A 219 -16.29 -14.44 -11.72
CA VAL A 219 -16.25 -13.47 -12.83
C VAL A 219 -17.11 -13.96 -14.01
N PRO A 220 -17.98 -13.12 -14.61
CA PRO A 220 -18.74 -13.48 -15.81
C PRO A 220 -17.85 -13.91 -16.98
N PRO A 221 -18.36 -14.77 -17.90
CA PRO A 221 -19.77 -14.92 -18.24
C PRO A 221 -20.47 -16.01 -17.42
N VAL A 222 -21.48 -15.65 -16.63
CA VAL A 222 -22.23 -16.57 -15.74
C VAL A 222 -23.73 -16.54 -16.05
N LYS A 223 -24.38 -17.71 -15.99
CA LYS A 223 -25.84 -17.91 -16.07
C LYS A 223 -26.54 -17.51 -14.75
N PRO A 224 -27.84 -17.12 -14.77
CA PRO A 224 -28.49 -16.50 -13.61
C PRO A 224 -28.85 -17.50 -12.49
N GLY A 225 -28.55 -17.16 -11.22
CA GLY A 225 -29.24 -17.75 -10.06
C GLY A 225 -28.44 -18.15 -8.81
N THR A 226 -27.45 -17.41 -8.31
CA THR A 226 -26.79 -17.76 -7.04
C THR A 226 -26.54 -16.54 -6.14
N THR A 227 -27.03 -16.61 -4.90
CA THR A 227 -26.83 -15.63 -3.81
C THR A 227 -25.68 -16.08 -2.91
N GLY A 228 -24.55 -15.36 -2.89
CA GLY A 228 -23.38 -15.68 -2.06
C GLY A 228 -22.90 -14.51 -1.19
N THR A 229 -22.54 -14.81 0.07
CA THR A 229 -21.88 -13.92 1.04
C THR A 229 -20.45 -13.58 0.59
N PRO A 230 -19.92 -12.36 0.81
CA PRO A 230 -18.53 -12.04 0.46
C PRO A 230 -17.55 -12.95 1.21
N THR A 231 -16.60 -13.56 0.50
CA THR A 231 -15.72 -14.64 1.01
C THR A 231 -14.29 -14.21 1.38
N GLY A 232 -13.89 -12.98 1.05
CA GLY A 232 -12.51 -12.51 1.22
C GLY A 232 -12.22 -11.84 2.57
N THR A 233 -10.97 -11.94 3.05
CA THR A 233 -10.53 -11.38 4.34
C THR A 233 -10.46 -9.86 4.39
N PHE A 234 -10.47 -9.15 3.24
CA PHE A 234 -10.33 -7.70 3.20
C PHE A 234 -11.47 -7.00 3.94
N LYS A 235 -12.73 -7.36 3.67
CA LYS A 235 -13.88 -6.69 4.29
C LYS A 235 -13.94 -6.92 5.80
N ASP A 236 -13.58 -8.12 6.24
CA ASP A 236 -13.76 -8.53 7.64
C ASP A 236 -12.55 -8.23 8.52
N LYS A 237 -11.33 -8.35 7.98
CA LYS A 237 -10.07 -8.20 8.73
C LYS A 237 -9.27 -6.97 8.37
N TYR A 238 -9.22 -6.61 7.08
CA TYR A 238 -8.31 -5.58 6.58
C TYR A 238 -9.02 -4.32 6.09
N ASN A 239 -10.27 -4.10 6.49
CA ASN A 239 -10.99 -2.90 6.12
C ASN A 239 -10.36 -1.69 6.83
N TYR A 240 -10.17 -0.59 6.11
CA TYR A 240 -9.51 0.62 6.59
C TYR A 240 -10.03 1.11 7.97
N LYS A 241 -11.33 0.96 8.25
CA LYS A 241 -11.94 1.42 9.51
C LYS A 241 -11.85 0.43 10.67
N THR A 242 -11.56 -0.84 10.39
CA THR A 242 -11.67 -1.92 11.39
C THR A 242 -10.39 -2.73 11.58
N VAL A 243 -9.43 -2.62 10.66
CA VAL A 243 -8.14 -3.28 10.80
C VAL A 243 -7.35 -2.66 11.95
N GLU A 244 -6.79 -3.51 12.80
CA GLU A 244 -6.13 -3.17 14.07
C GLU A 244 -4.74 -3.81 14.14
N LEU A 245 -3.78 -3.11 14.75
CA LEU A 245 -2.48 -3.69 15.09
C LEU A 245 -2.56 -4.37 16.45
N LYS A 246 -2.68 -5.70 16.46
CA LYS A 246 -2.59 -6.48 17.69
C LYS A 246 -1.12 -6.58 18.10
N GLU A 247 -0.78 -6.04 19.27
CA GLU A 247 0.53 -6.27 19.86
C GLU A 247 0.48 -7.55 20.69
N GLU A 248 1.26 -8.56 20.31
CA GLU A 248 1.36 -9.85 21.03
C GLU A 248 1.89 -9.69 22.48
N ALA A 249 2.60 -8.58 22.78
CA ALA A 249 3.32 -8.38 24.04
C ALA A 249 2.74 -7.32 24.98
N SER A 250 1.82 -6.47 24.52
CA SER A 250 1.23 -5.40 25.33
C SER A 250 -0.20 -5.78 25.65
N GLY A 251 -0.55 -5.93 26.92
CA GLY A 251 -1.93 -6.19 27.39
C GLY A 251 -2.91 -5.03 27.15
N GLU A 252 -2.74 -4.33 26.04
CA GLU A 252 -3.49 -3.16 25.64
C GLU A 252 -4.90 -3.60 25.21
N LYS A 253 -5.89 -3.22 26.02
CA LYS A 253 -7.27 -3.71 25.88
C LYS A 253 -7.97 -3.24 24.60
N ASN A 254 -7.39 -2.28 23.87
CA ASN A 254 -7.94 -1.68 22.66
C ASN A 254 -6.80 -1.29 21.70
N PRO A 255 -6.32 -2.20 20.83
CA PRO A 255 -5.30 -1.87 19.83
C PRO A 255 -5.80 -0.74 18.90
N PRO A 256 -4.91 0.14 18.41
CA PRO A 256 -5.32 1.19 17.49
C PRO A 256 -5.79 0.63 16.15
N LYS A 257 -6.93 1.16 15.69
CA LYS A 257 -7.43 0.97 14.34
C LYS A 257 -6.61 1.80 13.36
N LEU A 258 -6.47 1.34 12.12
CA LEU A 258 -5.73 2.08 11.09
C LEU A 258 -6.23 3.51 10.91
N SER A 259 -7.55 3.69 10.85
CA SER A 259 -8.17 5.01 10.69
C SER A 259 -7.81 6.00 11.79
N ASP A 260 -7.50 5.51 12.99
CA ASP A 260 -7.10 6.32 14.13
C ASP A 260 -5.57 6.43 14.23
N PHE A 261 -4.87 5.35 13.87
CA PHE A 261 -3.42 5.25 13.88
C PHE A 261 -2.80 6.32 12.97
N VAL A 262 -3.28 6.44 11.74
CA VAL A 262 -2.73 7.41 10.78
C VAL A 262 -2.96 8.86 11.22
N LEU A 263 -3.88 9.13 12.15
CA LEU A 263 -4.11 10.49 12.66
C LEU A 263 -3.16 10.88 13.80
N ARG A 264 -2.39 9.93 14.32
CA ARG A 264 -1.43 10.19 15.40
C ARG A 264 -0.29 11.07 14.88
N PRO A 265 0.34 11.88 15.74
CA PRO A 265 1.55 12.60 15.38
C PRO A 265 2.64 11.62 14.88
N PRO A 266 3.53 12.07 13.98
CA PRO A 266 4.62 11.26 13.50
C PRO A 266 5.48 10.75 14.66
N TYR A 267 5.81 9.46 14.61
CA TYR A 267 6.72 8.83 15.57
C TYR A 267 8.11 8.83 14.95
N PHE A 268 8.93 9.82 15.33
CA PHE A 268 10.36 9.89 14.97
C PHE A 268 11.23 9.16 15.99
#